data_AF-A0A919TL17-F1
#
_entry.id   AF-A0A919TL17-F1
#
_cell.length_a   1.000
_cell.length_b   1.000
_cell.length_c   1.000
_cell.angle_alpha   90.00
_cell.angle_beta   90.00
_cell.angle_gamma   90.00
#
_symmetry.space_group_name_H-M   'P 1'
#
loop_
_entity.id
_entity.type
_entity.pdbx_description
1 polymer ?
#
loop_
_entity_poly.entity_id
_entity_poly.type
_entity_poly.pdbx_seq_one_letter_code
_entity_poly.pdbx_strand_id
1 'polypeptide(L)'
;MARMEDYGREVPTEKDAVKALAELVGPKMAEGLWGLAVQSLGLQRPVTSSADLRRVAELVMEVGELSRVAGRSLKVRLITYEALARTVQS
;
A
#
# COMPACT_ATOMS: atom_id res chain seq x y z
N MET A 1 18.86 10.08 8.81
CA MET A 1 19.00 9.24 7.61
C MET A 1 18.44 7.88 7.94
N ALA A 2 17.35 7.45 7.30
CA ALA A 2 16.87 6.08 7.48
C ALA A 2 17.95 5.13 6.93
N ARG A 3 18.49 4.25 7.78
CA ARG A 3 19.42 3.21 7.34
C ARG A 3 18.67 2.33 6.35
N MET A 4 19.24 2.12 5.17
CA MET A 4 18.69 1.18 4.17
C MET A 4 18.50 -0.23 4.73
N GLU A 5 19.18 -0.56 5.84
CA GLU A 5 19.12 -1.84 6.56
C GLU A 5 17.71 -2.24 7.01
N ASP A 6 16.81 -1.27 7.23
CA ASP A 6 15.44 -1.51 7.71
C ASP A 6 14.36 -1.44 6.61
N TYR A 7 14.73 -1.04 5.39
CA TYR A 7 13.76 -0.87 4.31
C TYR A 7 13.17 -2.22 3.87
N GLY A 8 11.84 -2.35 3.96
CA GLY A 8 11.13 -3.56 3.59
C GLY A 8 11.13 -4.67 4.64
N ARG A 9 11.66 -4.42 5.85
CA ARG A 9 11.54 -5.37 6.98
C ARG A 9 10.22 -5.24 7.72
N GLU A 10 9.71 -4.02 7.83
CA GLU A 10 8.39 -3.77 8.43
C GLU A 10 7.27 -4.13 7.45
N VAL A 11 6.24 -4.81 7.96
CA VAL A 11 5.06 -5.18 7.17
C VAL A 11 4.33 -3.90 6.77
N PRO A 12 4.16 -3.60 5.48
CA PRO A 12 3.37 -2.45 5.07
C PRO A 12 1.92 -2.59 5.53
N THR A 13 1.39 -1.57 6.21
CA THR A 13 0.00 -1.59 6.71
C THR A 13 -0.94 -0.74 5.85
N GLU A 14 -2.26 -0.96 5.97
CA GLU A 14 -3.25 -0.04 5.39
C GLU A 14 -3.02 1.41 5.83
N LYS A 15 -2.68 1.63 7.11
CA LYS A 15 -2.46 2.97 7.65
C LYS A 15 -1.32 3.67 6.93
N ASP A 16 -0.22 2.97 6.66
CA ASP A 16 0.93 3.52 5.94
C ASP A 16 0.60 3.79 4.47
N ALA A 17 -0.21 2.92 3.87
CA ALA A 17 -0.72 3.09 2.52
C ALA A 17 -1.57 4.35 2.37
N VAL A 18 -2.59 4.51 3.22
CA VAL A 18 -3.49 5.66 3.22
C VAL A 18 -2.72 6.94 3.53
N LYS A 19 -1.77 6.91 4.46
CA LYS A 19 -0.91 8.06 4.76
C LYS A 19 -0.08 8.48 3.56
N ALA A 20 0.60 7.54 2.89
CA ALA A 20 1.42 7.84 1.72
C ALA A 20 0.58 8.37 0.55
N LEU A 21 -0.65 7.88 0.38
CA LEU A 21 -1.59 8.41 -0.60
C LEU A 21 -2.03 9.84 -0.22
N ALA A 22 -2.33 10.09 1.06
CA ALA A 22 -2.74 11.40 1.58
C ALA A 22 -1.66 12.47 1.39
N GLU A 23 -0.38 12.12 1.45
CA GLU A 23 0.74 13.03 1.18
C GLU A 23 0.75 13.55 -0.27
N LEU A 24 0.14 12.82 -1.22
CA LEU A 24 0.10 13.22 -2.63
C LEU A 24 -1.23 13.86 -3.04
N VAL A 25 -2.37 13.30 -2.59
CA VAL A 25 -3.71 13.72 -3.06
C VAL A 25 -4.55 14.42 -1.98
N GLY A 26 -3.99 14.57 -0.79
CA GLY A 26 -4.70 15.11 0.38
C GLY A 26 -5.51 14.04 1.14
N PRO A 27 -5.72 14.22 2.45
CA PRO A 27 -6.25 13.18 3.34
C PRO A 27 -7.68 12.75 3.01
N LYS A 28 -8.57 13.71 2.68
CA LYS A 28 -9.96 13.41 2.36
C LYS A 28 -10.09 12.59 1.07
N MET A 29 -9.29 12.92 0.06
CA MET A 29 -9.28 12.20 -1.20
C MET A 29 -8.67 10.82 -1.03
N ALA A 30 -7.55 10.71 -0.31
CA ALA A 30 -6.90 9.44 -0.03
C ALA A 30 -7.84 8.46 0.68
N GLU A 31 -8.53 8.90 1.73
CA GLU A 31 -9.49 8.07 2.46
C GLU A 31 -10.67 7.63 1.57
N GLY A 32 -11.19 8.55 0.74
CA GLY A 32 -12.26 8.23 -0.20
C GLY A 32 -11.85 7.25 -1.29
N LEU A 33 -10.72 7.48 -1.95
CA LEU A 33 -10.21 6.60 -3.01
C LEU A 33 -9.85 5.22 -2.47
N TRP A 34 -9.20 5.16 -1.31
CA TRP A 34 -8.86 3.90 -0.66
C TRP A 34 -10.12 3.15 -0.25
N GLY A 35 -11.07 3.82 0.42
CA GLY A 35 -12.33 3.23 0.84
C GLY A 35 -13.15 2.66 -0.33
N LEU A 36 -13.26 3.40 -1.43
CA LEU A 36 -13.94 2.94 -2.64
C LEU A 36 -13.24 1.73 -3.27
N ALA A 37 -11.92 1.71 -3.30
CA ALA A 37 -11.16 0.58 -3.83
C ALA A 37 -11.35 -0.68 -2.98
N VAL A 38 -11.30 -0.55 -1.64
CA VAL A 38 -11.57 -1.65 -0.71
C VAL A 38 -13.00 -2.19 -0.90
N GLN A 39 -13.99 -1.30 -0.98
CA GLN A 39 -15.39 -1.69 -1.18
C GLN A 39 -15.61 -2.38 -2.54
N SER A 40 -15.00 -1.87 -3.61
CA SER A 40 -15.11 -2.44 -4.97
C SER A 40 -14.51 -3.84 -5.06
N LEU A 41 -13.55 -4.17 -4.19
CA LEU A 41 -12.95 -5.50 -4.08
C LEU A 41 -13.70 -6.43 -3.11
N GLY A 42 -14.79 -5.97 -2.47
CA GLY A 42 -15.54 -6.74 -1.49
C GLY A 42 -14.77 -6.98 -0.18
N LEU A 43 -13.77 -6.14 0.12
CA LEU A 43 -12.91 -6.27 1.28
C LEU A 43 -13.45 -5.48 2.48
N GLN A 44 -12.96 -5.80 3.66
CA GLN A 44 -13.24 -5.07 4.90
C GLN A 44 -11.99 -4.32 5.38
N ARG A 45 -12.20 -3.19 6.05
CA ARG A 45 -11.13 -2.40 6.65
C ARG A 45 -10.98 -2.77 8.14
N PRO A 46 -9.75 -2.80 8.68
CA PRO A 46 -8.49 -2.60 7.97
C PRO A 46 -8.10 -3.82 7.12
N VAL A 47 -7.52 -3.57 5.94
CA VAL A 47 -6.93 -4.59 5.07
C VAL A 47 -5.57 -4.99 5.65
N THR A 48 -5.44 -6.25 6.04
CA THR A 48 -4.26 -6.78 6.75
C THR A 48 -3.41 -7.73 5.90
N SER A 49 -3.99 -8.34 4.87
CA SER A 49 -3.29 -9.23 3.94
C SER A 49 -2.44 -8.42 2.95
N SER A 50 -1.17 -8.80 2.78
CA SER A 50 -0.28 -8.17 1.80
C SER A 50 -0.80 -8.30 0.36
N ALA A 51 -1.43 -9.44 0.06
CA ALA A 51 -2.05 -9.70 -1.24
C ALA A 51 -3.25 -8.77 -1.47
N ASP A 52 -4.08 -8.55 -0.45
CA ASP A 52 -5.23 -7.66 -0.58
C ASP A 52 -4.82 -6.19 -0.60
N LEU A 53 -3.83 -5.78 0.20
CA LEU A 53 -3.22 -4.45 0.11
C LEU A 53 -2.68 -4.16 -1.28
N ARG A 54 -2.05 -5.14 -1.93
CA ARG A 54 -1.58 -5.04 -3.32
C ARG A 54 -2.73 -4.85 -4.30
N ARG A 55 -3.82 -5.60 -4.15
CA ARG A 55 -5.01 -5.47 -5.01
C ARG A 55 -5.68 -4.10 -4.87
N VAL A 56 -5.81 -3.60 -3.64
CA VAL A 56 -6.33 -2.25 -3.38
C VAL A 56 -5.41 -1.20 -4.00
N ALA A 57 -4.09 -1.35 -3.83
CA ALA A 57 -3.11 -0.45 -4.42
C ALA A 57 -3.25 -0.39 -5.94
N GLU A 58 -3.38 -1.54 -6.61
CA GLU A 58 -3.56 -1.64 -8.06
C GLU A 58 -4.83 -0.93 -8.54
N LEU A 59 -5.95 -1.11 -7.84
CA LEU A 59 -7.19 -0.42 -8.19
C LEU A 59 -7.10 1.10 -8.00
N VAL A 60 -6.44 1.56 -6.93
CA VAL A 60 -6.17 2.99 -6.70
C VAL A 60 -5.32 3.61 -7.82
N MET A 61 -4.45 2.83 -8.48
CA MET A 61 -3.62 3.33 -9.59
C MET A 61 -4.44 3.70 -10.84
N GLU A 62 -5.68 3.22 -10.96
CA GLU A 62 -6.52 3.50 -12.12
C GLU A 62 -7.13 4.90 -12.11
N VAL A 63 -7.16 5.56 -10.95
CA VAL A 63 -7.87 6.83 -10.74
C VAL A 63 -7.13 8.04 -11.32
N GLY A 64 -5.80 8.08 -11.23
CA GLY A 64 -5.03 9.24 -11.68
C GLY A 64 -3.54 9.13 -11.35
N GLU A 65 -2.74 10.05 -11.90
CA GLU A 65 -1.27 9.93 -11.88
C GLU A 65 -0.65 9.99 -10.49
N LEU A 66 -1.14 10.87 -9.60
CA LEU A 66 -0.65 10.92 -8.21
C LEU A 66 -1.01 9.65 -7.43
N SER A 67 -2.24 9.16 -7.57
CA SER A 67 -2.68 7.88 -7.00
C SER A 67 -1.87 6.71 -7.55
N ARG A 68 -1.51 6.75 -8.84
CA ARG A 68 -0.63 5.77 -9.49
C ARG A 68 0.76 5.74 -8.87
N VAL A 69 1.34 6.89 -8.55
CA VAL A 69 2.65 6.98 -7.86
C VAL A 69 2.56 6.34 -6.47
N ALA A 70 1.56 6.69 -5.66
CA ALA A 70 1.38 6.11 -4.33
C ALA A 70 1.16 4.59 -4.39
N GLY A 71 0.29 4.13 -5.29
CA GLY A 71 0.00 2.71 -5.48
C GLY A 71 1.24 1.93 -5.91
N ARG A 72 2.03 2.43 -6.86
CA ARG A 72 3.29 1.79 -7.28
C ARG A 72 4.30 1.70 -6.13
N SER A 73 4.46 2.78 -5.38
CA SER A 73 5.33 2.83 -4.20
C SER A 73 4.95 1.75 -3.16
N LEU A 74 3.65 1.61 -2.87
CA LEU A 74 3.16 0.57 -1.97
C LEU A 74 3.36 -0.84 -2.54
N LYS A 75 3.05 -1.05 -3.81
CA LYS A 75 3.24 -2.34 -4.49
C LYS A 75 4.70 -2.79 -4.44
N VAL A 76 5.66 -1.89 -4.68
CA VAL A 76 7.09 -2.20 -4.55
C VAL A 76 7.44 -2.58 -3.12
N ARG A 77 7.00 -1.82 -2.11
CA ARG A 77 7.22 -2.14 -0.69
C ARG A 77 6.69 -3.53 -0.31
N LEU A 78 5.48 -3.88 -0.77
CA LEU A 78 4.88 -5.20 -0.53
C LEU A 78 5.69 -6.33 -1.20
N ILE A 79 6.14 -6.16 -2.45
CA ILE A 79 7.00 -7.14 -3.13
C ILE A 79 8.30 -7.35 -2.36
N THR A 80 8.95 -6.25 -1.97
CA THR A 80 10.23 -6.29 -1.24
C THR A 80 10.06 -6.98 0.10
N TYR A 81 9.01 -6.63 0.86
CA TYR A 81 8.70 -7.29 2.13
C TYR A 81 8.48 -8.80 1.95
N GLU A 82 7.65 -9.21 0.99
CA GLU A 82 7.39 -10.63 0.72
C GLU A 82 8.64 -11.38 0.28
N ALA A 83 9.52 -10.74 -0.51
CA ALA A 83 10.79 -11.32 -0.91
C ALA A 83 11.74 -11.52 0.28
N LEU A 84 11.88 -10.51 1.14
CA LEU A 84 12.72 -10.58 2.34
C LEU A 84 12.18 -11.59 3.36
N ALA A 85 10.87 -11.60 3.60
CA ALA A 85 10.24 -12.54 4.53
C ALA A 85 10.54 -14.01 4.17
N ARG A 86 10.56 -14.35 2.88
CA ARG A 86 10.95 -15.69 2.41
C ARG A 86 12.40 -16.04 2.72
N THR A 87 13.32 -15.07 2.65
CA THR A 87 14.74 -15.30 2.96
C THR A 87 15.03 -15.50 4.44
N VAL A 88 14.18 -14.97 5.35
CA VAL A 88 14.34 -15.14 6.80
C VAL A 88 13.75 -16.47 7.29
N GLN A 89 12.77 -17.02 6.56
CA GLN A 89 12.12 -18.29 6.88
C GLN A 89 12.83 -19.54 6.31
N SER A 90 13.85 -19.36 5.48
CA SER A 90 14.66 -20.43 4.88
C SER A 90 15.92 -20.68 5.71
#